data_AF-A0A1Q3C4I6-F1
#
_entry.id   AF-A0A1Q3C4I6-F1
#
_cell.length_a   1.000
_cell.length_b   1.000
_cell.length_c   1.000
_cell.angle_alpha   90.00
_cell.angle_beta   90.00
_cell.angle_gamma   90.00
#
_symmetry.space_group_name_H-M   'P 1'
#
loop_
_entity.id
_entity.type
_entity.pdbx_description
1 polymer ?
#
loop_
_entity_poly.entity_id
_entity_poly.type
_entity_poly.pdbx_seq_one_letter_code
_entity_poly.pdbx_strand_id
1 'polypeptide(L)'
;MEENPSENERWMWKLSVDGSSCVTGSEAGLVLTSPDGWTLKYALRFGFKATNNETEWEALIARLTIANHFEVQKLVAFSDSQLVVGLACGEYEAREDSLAKYLSHFQSLKSAFEVLRILKVPRAVNARADQLSKLAMVEELEKNQTVLVDHLDRPTIFEVEVMDIDIPQEPNWMTPFINWLRNGILPEDPAEARKLVYRSNRFQLRDGILYKSSFSFPWLRCLTPLKADYALREVHEGVCGNHTGDRTLSYKLLR
;
A
#
# COMPACT_ATOMS: atom_id res chain seq x y z
N MET A 1 22.53 -20.41 24.36
CA MET A 1 22.37 -21.25 23.15
C MET A 1 21.61 -20.39 22.17
N GLU A 2 22.27 -19.92 21.12
CA GLU A 2 21.59 -19.26 20.00
C GLU A 2 20.81 -20.35 19.26
N GLU A 3 19.48 -20.26 19.28
CA GLU A 3 18.65 -21.08 18.42
C GLU A 3 18.95 -20.68 16.98
N ASN A 4 19.54 -21.60 16.21
CA ASN A 4 19.71 -21.42 14.79
C ASN A 4 18.32 -21.27 14.16
N PRO A 5 18.00 -20.17 13.48
CA PRO A 5 16.72 -20.03 12.79
C PRO A 5 16.58 -21.16 11.78
N SER A 6 15.41 -21.80 11.76
CA SER A 6 15.13 -22.92 10.85
C SER A 6 15.43 -22.50 9.39
N GLU A 7 15.86 -23.41 8.51
CA GLU A 7 16.21 -23.07 7.11
C GLU A 7 15.09 -22.32 6.36
N ASN A 8 13.84 -22.47 6.81
CA ASN A 8 12.67 -21.80 6.27
C ASN A 8 12.65 -20.29 6.60
N GLU A 9 13.27 -19.85 7.70
CA GLU A 9 13.34 -18.45 8.13
C GLU A 9 14.41 -17.64 7.38
N ARG A 10 15.39 -18.31 6.76
CA ARG A 10 16.46 -17.64 5.99
C ARG A 10 15.94 -16.96 4.73
N TRP A 11 14.81 -17.39 4.18
CA TRP A 11 14.23 -16.87 2.96
C TRP A 11 13.01 -15.97 3.22
N MET A 12 12.74 -15.63 4.49
CA MET A 12 11.60 -14.80 4.85
C MET A 12 11.98 -13.32 4.90
N TRP A 13 11.10 -12.50 4.36
CA TRP A 13 11.17 -11.06 4.54
C TRP A 13 10.79 -10.70 5.98
N LYS A 14 11.41 -9.65 6.51
CA LYS A 14 11.17 -9.13 7.85
C LYS A 14 10.54 -7.75 7.76
N LEU A 15 9.40 -7.58 8.41
CA LEU A 15 8.64 -6.34 8.41
C LEU A 15 8.54 -5.82 9.85
N SER A 16 9.01 -4.61 10.14
CA SER A 16 8.79 -3.95 11.43
C SER A 16 7.68 -2.92 11.31
N VAL A 17 6.74 -2.96 12.27
CA VAL A 17 5.46 -2.24 12.23
C VAL A 17 5.30 -1.41 13.50
N ASP A 18 5.17 -0.09 13.38
CA ASP A 18 4.80 0.83 14.48
C ASP A 18 3.94 2.02 14.00
N GLY A 19 2.80 2.27 14.63
CA GLY A 19 1.93 3.43 14.40
C GLY A 19 1.91 4.38 15.60
N SER A 20 1.91 5.70 15.36
CA SER A 20 1.85 6.71 16.41
C SER A 20 0.80 7.77 16.12
N SER A 21 -0.07 8.07 17.10
CA SER A 21 -1.00 9.20 17.04
C SER A 21 -0.66 10.26 18.08
N CYS A 22 -0.71 11.52 17.67
CA CYS A 22 -0.43 12.71 18.48
C CYS A 22 -1.48 13.80 18.21
N VAL A 23 -1.50 14.85 19.03
CA VAL A 23 -2.43 15.99 18.89
C VAL A 23 -2.33 16.66 17.52
N THR A 24 -1.13 16.62 16.92
CA THR A 24 -0.77 17.23 15.63
C THR A 24 -1.03 16.33 14.42
N GLY A 25 -1.31 15.03 14.59
CA GLY A 25 -1.52 14.10 13.47
C GLY A 25 -1.25 12.63 13.83
N SER A 26 -1.55 11.73 12.89
CA SER A 26 -1.35 10.28 13.02
C SER A 26 -0.43 9.78 11.92
N GLU A 27 0.54 8.92 12.25
CA GLU A 27 1.64 8.55 11.34
C GLU A 27 2.15 7.12 11.59
N ALA A 28 2.90 6.58 10.62
CA ALA A 28 3.35 5.20 10.62
C ALA A 28 4.74 5.03 9.96
N GLY A 29 5.69 4.37 10.64
CA GLY A 29 7.04 4.07 10.13
C GLY A 29 7.29 2.62 9.71
N LEU A 30 7.65 2.37 8.46
CA LEU A 30 7.89 1.05 7.85
C LEU A 30 9.39 0.76 7.71
N VAL A 31 9.80 -0.44 8.14
CA VAL A 31 11.07 -1.05 7.75
C VAL A 31 10.80 -2.45 7.19
N LEU A 32 11.02 -2.64 5.89
CA LEU A 32 10.94 -3.94 5.22
C LEU A 32 12.36 -4.39 4.86
N THR A 33 12.76 -5.58 5.29
CA THR A 33 14.10 -6.13 5.05
C THR A 33 14.00 -7.45 4.29
N SER A 34 14.73 -7.54 3.18
CA SER A 34 14.83 -8.77 2.39
C SER A 34 15.74 -9.80 3.07
N PRO A 35 15.63 -11.09 2.69
CA PRO A 35 16.57 -12.13 3.10
C PRO A 35 18.05 -11.76 2.90
N ASP A 36 18.35 -11.08 1.79
CA ASP A 36 19.70 -10.68 1.40
C ASP A 36 20.20 -9.40 2.11
N GLY A 37 19.39 -8.86 3.04
CA GLY A 37 19.75 -7.70 3.86
C GLY A 37 19.44 -6.34 3.24
N TRP A 38 18.80 -6.29 2.06
CA TRP A 38 18.30 -5.02 1.51
C TRP A 38 17.17 -4.48 2.39
N THR A 39 17.19 -3.18 2.71
CA THR A 39 16.18 -2.56 3.58
C THR A 39 15.49 -1.41 2.88
N LEU A 40 14.16 -1.48 2.81
CA LEU A 40 13.29 -0.37 2.44
C LEU A 40 12.80 0.33 3.70
N LYS A 41 13.01 1.65 3.75
CA LYS A 41 12.44 2.53 4.78
C LYS A 41 11.38 3.41 4.15
N TYR A 42 10.21 3.43 4.77
CA TYR A 42 9.07 4.16 4.27
C TYR A 42 8.29 4.73 5.44
N ALA A 43 7.66 5.87 5.25
CA ALA A 43 6.92 6.60 6.25
C ALA A 43 5.55 6.96 5.66
N LEU A 44 4.52 6.88 6.48
CA LEU A 44 3.14 7.20 6.12
C LEU A 44 2.63 8.27 7.05
N ARG A 45 2.01 9.29 6.47
CA ARG A 45 1.29 10.32 7.19
C ARG A 45 -0.19 10.19 6.91
N PHE A 46 -1.01 10.21 7.95
CA PHE A 46 -2.45 10.11 7.83
C PHE A 46 -3.05 11.52 7.85
N GLY A 47 -3.78 11.87 6.80
CA GLY A 47 -4.55 13.10 6.66
C GLY A 47 -5.82 13.13 7.55
N PHE A 48 -6.01 12.11 8.37
CA PHE A 48 -7.13 11.95 9.30
C PHE A 48 -6.65 11.72 10.72
N LYS A 49 -7.52 12.05 11.69
CA LYS A 49 -7.29 11.69 13.09
C LYS A 49 -7.66 10.23 13.31
N ALA A 50 -6.73 9.49 13.90
CA ALA A 50 -6.91 8.11 14.32
C ALA A 50 -6.49 7.97 15.80
N THR A 51 -7.12 7.06 16.52
CA THR A 51 -6.62 6.63 17.84
C THR A 51 -5.32 5.85 17.68
N ASN A 52 -4.58 5.63 18.77
CA ASN A 52 -3.36 4.81 18.72
C ASN A 52 -3.64 3.41 18.15
N ASN A 53 -4.73 2.76 18.58
CA ASN A 53 -5.07 1.42 18.10
C ASN A 53 -5.40 1.40 16.61
N GLU A 54 -6.17 2.38 16.13
CA GLU A 54 -6.47 2.52 14.70
C GLU A 54 -5.21 2.83 13.90
N THR A 55 -4.33 3.68 14.42
CA THR A 55 -3.06 4.02 13.78
C THR A 55 -2.17 2.78 13.62
N GLU A 56 -2.09 1.93 14.64
CA GLU A 56 -1.35 0.66 14.57
C GLU A 56 -1.92 -0.31 13.53
N TRP A 57 -3.25 -0.37 13.40
CA TRP A 57 -3.92 -1.18 12.37
C TRP A 57 -3.71 -0.63 10.97
N GLU A 58 -3.91 0.67 10.76
CA GLU A 58 -3.60 1.35 9.50
C GLU A 58 -2.14 1.12 9.10
N ALA A 59 -1.24 1.26 10.08
CA ALA A 59 0.18 1.05 9.90
C ALA A 59 0.51 -0.41 9.54
N LEU A 60 -0.17 -1.41 10.11
CA LEU A 60 0.01 -2.80 9.72
C LEU A 60 -0.50 -3.05 8.30
N ILE A 61 -1.74 -2.63 8.00
CA ILE A 61 -2.40 -2.94 6.73
C ILE A 61 -1.68 -2.26 5.57
N ALA A 62 -1.38 -0.96 5.67
CA ALA A 62 -0.68 -0.23 4.63
C ALA A 62 0.69 -0.88 4.30
N ARG A 63 1.40 -1.37 5.34
CA ARG A 63 2.69 -2.04 5.16
C ARG A 63 2.59 -3.40 4.51
N LEU A 64 1.58 -4.19 4.88
CA LEU A 64 1.31 -5.46 4.22
C LEU A 64 0.90 -5.25 2.76
N THR A 65 0.13 -4.20 2.46
CA THR A 65 -0.22 -3.82 1.08
C THR A 65 1.03 -3.50 0.26
N ILE A 66 1.98 -2.76 0.83
CA ILE A 66 3.27 -2.47 0.19
C ILE A 66 4.08 -3.76 -0.03
N ALA A 67 4.17 -4.64 0.99
CA ALA A 67 4.87 -5.91 0.85
C ALA A 67 4.26 -6.81 -0.24
N ASN A 68 2.92 -6.86 -0.32
CA ASN A 68 2.20 -7.54 -1.38
C ASN A 68 2.48 -6.90 -2.75
N HIS A 69 2.59 -5.58 -2.83
CA HIS A 69 2.93 -4.89 -4.07
C HIS A 69 4.31 -5.32 -4.62
N PHE A 70 5.27 -5.54 -3.70
CA PHE A 70 6.59 -6.12 -3.99
C PHE A 70 6.61 -7.64 -4.20
N GLU A 71 5.42 -8.27 -4.32
CA GLU A 71 5.26 -9.71 -4.57
C GLU A 71 5.95 -10.59 -3.50
N VAL A 72 6.06 -10.08 -2.27
CA VAL A 72 6.61 -10.83 -1.15
C VAL A 72 5.66 -11.97 -0.80
N GLN A 73 6.12 -13.22 -0.95
CA GLN A 73 5.31 -14.40 -0.65
C GLN A 73 5.40 -14.87 0.81
N LYS A 74 6.58 -14.68 1.45
CA LYS A 74 6.88 -15.15 2.81
C LYS A 74 7.37 -14.02 3.68
N LEU A 75 6.60 -13.70 4.72
CA LEU A 75 6.78 -12.51 5.54
C LEU A 75 6.59 -12.80 7.03
N VAL A 76 7.48 -12.23 7.85
CA VAL A 76 7.31 -12.10 9.29
C VAL A 76 7.20 -10.63 9.64
N ALA A 77 6.04 -10.23 10.18
CA ALA A 77 5.83 -8.89 10.70
C ALA A 77 6.03 -8.87 12.22
N PHE A 78 6.72 -7.85 12.71
CA PHE A 78 6.99 -7.61 14.12
C PHE A 78 6.24 -6.35 14.56
N SER A 79 5.47 -6.48 15.64
CA SER A 79 4.75 -5.36 16.26
C SER A 79 4.88 -5.45 17.78
N ASP A 80 4.95 -4.31 18.46
CA ASP A 80 4.87 -4.20 19.92
C ASP A 80 3.44 -3.92 20.42
N SER A 81 2.49 -3.68 19.51
CA SER A 81 1.07 -3.51 19.84
C SER A 81 0.43 -4.85 20.21
N GLN A 82 0.19 -5.05 21.50
CA GLN A 82 -0.45 -6.26 22.03
C GLN A 82 -1.84 -6.50 21.43
N LEU A 83 -2.62 -5.45 21.21
CA LEU A 83 -3.97 -5.55 20.65
C LEU A 83 -3.94 -6.05 19.21
N VAL A 84 -3.07 -5.48 18.38
CA VAL A 84 -2.94 -5.88 16.97
C VAL A 84 -2.49 -7.33 16.86
N VAL A 85 -1.46 -7.73 17.61
CA VAL A 85 -0.96 -9.11 17.58
C VAL A 85 -2.03 -10.09 18.07
N GLY A 86 -2.67 -9.81 19.21
CA GLY A 86 -3.67 -10.71 19.79
C GLY A 86 -4.89 -10.90 18.87
N LEU A 87 -5.37 -9.85 18.22
CA LEU A 87 -6.46 -9.95 17.24
C LEU A 87 -6.02 -10.65 15.94
N ALA A 88 -4.82 -10.34 15.41
CA ALA A 88 -4.31 -10.94 14.18
C ALA A 88 -4.03 -12.46 14.33
N CYS A 89 -3.66 -12.89 15.54
CA CYS A 89 -3.44 -14.28 15.90
C CYS A 89 -4.73 -15.02 16.32
N GLY A 90 -5.85 -14.30 16.48
CA GLY A 90 -7.13 -14.88 16.94
C GLY A 90 -7.19 -15.18 18.43
N GLU A 91 -6.29 -14.61 19.23
CA GLU A 91 -6.30 -14.71 20.69
C GLU A 91 -7.34 -13.78 21.33
N TYR A 92 -7.68 -12.68 20.64
CA TYR A 92 -8.68 -11.69 21.06
C TYR A 92 -9.86 -11.62 20.08
N GLU A 93 -11.00 -11.16 20.58
CA GLU A 93 -12.19 -10.86 19.78
C GLU A 93 -12.33 -9.35 19.56
N ALA A 94 -12.64 -8.95 18.32
CA ALA A 94 -12.91 -7.56 17.99
C ALA A 94 -14.31 -7.17 18.47
N ARG A 95 -14.39 -6.30 19.48
CA ARG A 95 -15.66 -5.83 20.05
C ARG A 95 -16.20 -4.55 19.43
N GLU A 96 -15.32 -3.74 18.86
CA GLU A 96 -15.67 -2.48 18.20
C GLU A 96 -15.82 -2.71 16.70
N ASP A 97 -16.83 -2.09 16.09
CA ASP A 97 -17.12 -2.24 14.65
C ASP A 97 -15.91 -1.83 13.77
N SER A 98 -15.17 -0.79 14.18
CA SER A 98 -13.95 -0.34 13.51
C SER A 98 -12.86 -1.43 13.52
N LEU A 99 -12.61 -2.06 14.67
CA LEU A 99 -11.64 -3.15 14.80
C LEU A 99 -12.06 -4.40 14.04
N ALA A 100 -13.37 -4.69 13.98
CA ALA A 100 -13.90 -5.79 13.18
C ALA A 100 -13.65 -5.57 11.67
N LYS A 101 -13.81 -4.32 11.19
CA LYS A 101 -13.47 -3.93 9.82
C LYS A 101 -11.97 -4.09 9.54
N TYR A 102 -11.10 -3.59 10.43
CA TYR A 102 -9.65 -3.76 10.29
C TYR A 102 -9.25 -5.24 10.24
N LEU A 103 -9.80 -6.06 11.14
CA LEU A 103 -9.54 -7.49 11.17
C LEU A 103 -9.99 -8.16 9.86
N SER A 104 -11.16 -7.80 9.33
CA SER A 104 -11.67 -8.32 8.06
C SER A 104 -10.74 -7.98 6.88
N HIS A 105 -10.31 -6.72 6.78
CA HIS A 105 -9.34 -6.29 5.77
C HIS A 105 -8.00 -7.04 5.91
N PHE A 106 -7.50 -7.17 7.14
CA PHE A 106 -6.27 -7.92 7.41
C PHE A 106 -6.39 -9.39 6.99
N GLN A 107 -7.51 -10.07 7.27
CA GLN A 107 -7.70 -11.48 6.86
C GLN A 107 -7.75 -11.62 5.34
N SER A 108 -8.40 -10.69 4.64
CA SER A 108 -8.39 -10.63 3.17
C SER A 108 -6.95 -10.50 2.64
N LEU A 109 -6.20 -9.53 3.17
CA LEU A 109 -4.82 -9.28 2.74
C LEU A 109 -3.87 -10.43 3.10
N LYS A 110 -4.08 -11.09 4.24
CA LYS A 110 -3.30 -12.26 4.68
C LYS A 110 -3.37 -13.40 3.66
N SER A 111 -4.49 -13.54 2.93
CA SER A 111 -4.64 -14.58 1.90
C SER A 111 -3.74 -14.40 0.68
N ALA A 112 -3.18 -13.21 0.47
CA ALA A 112 -2.24 -12.92 -0.61
C ALA A 112 -0.81 -13.46 -0.35
N PHE A 113 -0.50 -13.86 0.89
CA PHE A 113 0.81 -14.37 1.28
C PHE A 113 0.78 -15.89 1.43
N GLU A 114 1.80 -16.60 0.91
CA GLU A 114 1.99 -18.03 1.18
C GLU A 114 2.24 -18.26 2.68
N VAL A 115 3.05 -17.39 3.29
CA VAL A 115 3.34 -17.40 4.72
C VAL A 115 3.34 -15.98 5.25
N LEU A 116 2.41 -15.67 6.15
CA LEU A 116 2.41 -14.45 6.95
C LEU A 116 2.37 -14.79 8.45
N ARG A 117 3.39 -14.36 9.19
CA ARG A 117 3.45 -14.47 10.64
C ARG A 117 3.49 -13.09 11.28
N ILE A 118 2.69 -12.87 12.30
CA ILE A 118 2.74 -11.66 13.12
C ILE A 118 3.31 -12.05 14.48
N LEU A 119 4.41 -11.43 14.89
CA LEU A 119 5.11 -11.72 16.14
C LEU A 119 5.14 -10.49 17.04
N LYS A 120 4.84 -10.70 18.32
CA LYS A 120 5.01 -9.67 19.35
C LYS A 120 6.49 -9.49 19.66
N VAL A 121 6.95 -8.25 19.67
CA VAL A 121 8.31 -7.89 20.12
C VAL A 121 8.27 -6.82 21.21
N PRO A 122 9.26 -6.77 22.12
CA PRO A 122 9.40 -5.65 23.03
C PRO A 122 9.65 -4.35 22.27
N ARG A 123 9.08 -3.23 22.76
CA ARG A 123 9.23 -1.90 22.15
C ARG A 123 10.69 -1.49 21.90
N ALA A 124 11.61 -1.88 22.79
CA ALA A 124 13.05 -1.62 22.63
C ALA A 124 13.65 -2.25 21.35
N VAL A 125 13.10 -3.38 20.90
CA VAL A 125 13.51 -4.08 19.67
C VAL A 125 12.85 -3.45 18.43
N ASN A 126 11.65 -2.86 18.59
CA ASN A 126 10.93 -2.15 17.53
C ASN A 126 11.32 -0.66 17.40
N ALA A 127 12.34 -0.21 18.14
CA ALA A 127 12.71 1.21 18.25
C ALA A 127 13.00 1.90 16.90
N ARG A 128 13.46 1.16 15.88
CA ARG A 128 13.68 1.71 14.54
C ARG A 128 12.37 2.10 13.83
N ALA A 129 11.32 1.29 13.98
CA ALA A 129 10.01 1.61 13.41
C ALA A 129 9.35 2.77 14.19
N ASP A 130 9.48 2.79 15.52
CA ASP A 130 9.03 3.89 16.39
C ASP A 130 9.75 5.22 16.12
N GLN A 131 11.04 5.18 15.80
CA GLN A 131 11.76 6.37 15.34
C GLN A 131 11.23 6.84 13.99
N LEU A 132 11.00 5.93 13.03
CA LEU A 132 10.49 6.28 11.70
C LEU A 132 9.06 6.82 11.74
N SER A 133 8.18 6.27 12.60
CA SER A 133 6.82 6.78 12.76
C SER A 133 6.82 8.21 13.30
N LYS A 134 7.75 8.54 14.19
CA LYS A 134 7.94 9.90 14.72
C LYS A 134 8.67 10.85 13.77
N LEU A 135 9.55 10.35 12.91
CA LEU A 135 10.29 11.14 11.93
C LEU A 135 9.42 11.60 10.74
N ALA A 136 8.31 10.90 10.46
CA ALA A 136 7.32 11.32 9.47
C ALA A 136 6.70 12.71 9.81
N MET A 137 6.80 13.17 11.07
CA MET A 137 6.34 14.48 11.54
C MET A 137 7.19 15.63 10.99
N VAL A 138 8.44 15.36 10.62
CA VAL A 138 9.44 16.39 10.28
C VAL A 138 9.51 16.56 8.76
N GLU A 139 9.09 17.72 8.26
CA GLU A 139 9.16 18.13 6.83
C GLU A 139 10.56 17.99 6.19
N GLU A 140 11.62 17.86 6.99
CA GLU A 140 13.00 17.71 6.50
C GLU A 140 13.31 16.34 5.87
N LEU A 141 12.46 15.32 6.05
CA LEU A 141 12.71 13.99 5.49
C LEU A 141 12.61 13.97 3.95
N GLU A 142 11.78 14.84 3.38
CA GLU A 142 11.62 14.99 1.92
C GLU A 142 12.91 15.49 1.23
N LYS A 143 13.79 16.18 1.98
CA LYS A 143 15.02 16.77 1.43
C LYS A 143 16.19 15.80 1.34
N ASN A 144 16.17 14.70 2.11
CA ASN A 144 17.33 13.81 2.27
C ASN A 144 17.23 12.46 1.51
N GLN A 145 16.19 12.24 0.69
CA GLN A 145 16.04 11.12 -0.28
C GLN A 145 16.15 9.66 0.25
N THR A 146 16.41 9.41 1.53
CA THR A 146 16.62 8.05 2.06
C THR A 146 15.36 7.36 2.60
N VAL A 147 14.24 8.08 2.74
CA VAL A 147 12.97 7.56 3.25
C VAL A 147 11.83 8.06 2.36
N LEU A 148 11.02 7.15 1.84
CA LEU A 148 9.83 7.48 1.07
C LEU A 148 8.69 7.86 2.03
N VAL A 149 8.12 9.07 1.92
CA VAL A 149 7.06 9.56 2.82
C VAL A 149 5.76 9.72 2.05
N ASP A 150 4.74 8.89 2.30
CA ASP A 150 3.46 8.92 1.58
C ASP A 150 2.29 9.41 2.43
N HIS A 151 1.22 9.87 1.78
CA HIS A 151 0.07 10.48 2.46
C HIS A 151 -1.20 9.67 2.24
N LEU A 152 -1.91 9.34 3.32
CA LEU A 152 -3.18 8.63 3.29
C LEU A 152 -4.29 9.56 3.79
N ASP A 153 -5.14 10.03 2.87
CA ASP A 153 -6.16 11.04 3.20
C ASP A 153 -7.36 10.48 3.97
N ARG A 154 -7.59 9.16 3.92
CA ARG A 154 -8.76 8.50 4.54
C ARG A 154 -8.37 7.16 5.17
N PRO A 155 -9.07 6.72 6.24
CA PRO A 155 -8.85 5.40 6.83
C PRO A 155 -9.06 4.27 5.81
N THR A 156 -8.27 3.20 5.90
CA THR A 156 -8.40 2.01 5.05
C THR A 156 -9.75 1.32 5.24
N ILE A 157 -10.33 1.40 6.44
CA ILE A 157 -11.66 0.86 6.75
C ILE A 157 -12.81 1.80 6.37
N PHE A 158 -12.49 2.98 5.83
CA PHE A 158 -13.50 3.86 5.28
C PHE A 158 -13.99 3.24 3.97
N GLU A 159 -15.13 2.57 4.05
CA GLU A 159 -15.94 2.28 2.87
C GLU A 159 -16.29 3.63 2.25
N VAL A 160 -15.51 4.06 1.28
CA VAL A 160 -16.15 4.77 0.18
C VAL A 160 -17.14 3.73 -0.33
N GLU A 161 -18.43 4.08 -0.39
CA GLU A 161 -19.28 3.55 -1.44
C GLU A 161 -18.60 3.93 -2.77
N VAL A 162 -17.47 3.28 -3.07
CA VAL A 162 -17.06 3.08 -4.43
C VAL A 162 -18.20 2.19 -4.85
N MET A 163 -19.18 2.78 -5.50
CA MET A 163 -19.98 2.02 -6.41
C MET A 163 -18.95 1.22 -7.20
N ASP A 164 -18.86 -0.07 -6.91
CA ASP A 164 -18.44 -1.07 -7.86
C ASP A 164 -19.44 -0.93 -9.00
N ILE A 165 -19.21 0.09 -9.83
CA ILE A 165 -19.62 0.05 -11.21
C ILE A 165 -18.60 -0.89 -11.84
N ASP A 166 -18.76 -2.16 -11.51
CA ASP A 166 -18.28 -3.30 -12.28
C ASP A 166 -18.85 -3.14 -13.70
N ILE A 167 -18.13 -2.40 -14.55
CA ILE A 167 -18.09 -2.46 -16.02
C ILE A 167 -19.42 -2.10 -16.75
N PRO A 168 -19.44 -1.25 -17.80
CA PRO A 168 -18.56 -0.14 -18.17
C PRO A 168 -19.34 1.20 -18.18
N GLN A 169 -18.78 2.23 -17.53
CA GLN A 169 -18.74 3.54 -18.18
C GLN A 169 -18.05 3.31 -19.53
N GLU A 170 -18.65 3.78 -20.63
CA GLU A 170 -18.25 3.65 -22.04
C GLU A 170 -16.88 3.00 -22.33
N PRO A 171 -16.79 2.07 -23.31
CA PRO A 171 -15.52 1.43 -23.67
C PRO A 171 -14.42 2.47 -23.78
N ASN A 172 -13.41 2.35 -22.94
CA ASN A 172 -12.32 3.33 -22.86
C ASN A 172 -10.99 2.64 -23.21
N TRP A 173 -9.92 3.42 -23.20
CA TRP A 173 -8.61 2.95 -23.61
C TRP A 173 -8.09 1.75 -22.79
N MET A 174 -8.59 1.53 -21.55
CA MET A 174 -8.21 0.41 -20.68
C MET A 174 -8.94 -0.88 -21.04
N THR A 175 -10.14 -0.79 -21.63
CA THR A 175 -11.03 -1.93 -21.90
C THR A 175 -10.34 -3.04 -22.72
N PRO A 176 -9.58 -2.75 -23.80
CA PRO A 176 -8.87 -3.80 -24.54
C PRO A 176 -7.80 -4.51 -23.71
N PHE A 177 -7.09 -3.78 -22.85
CA PHE A 177 -6.06 -4.37 -21.97
C PHE A 177 -6.69 -5.26 -20.89
N ILE A 178 -7.79 -4.83 -20.30
CA ILE A 178 -8.52 -5.62 -19.29
C ILE A 178 -9.08 -6.90 -19.92
N ASN A 179 -9.72 -6.79 -21.09
CA ASN A 179 -10.29 -7.96 -21.78
C ASN A 179 -9.21 -8.98 -22.17
N TRP A 180 -8.06 -8.51 -22.64
CA TRP A 180 -6.92 -9.37 -22.95
C TRP A 180 -6.32 -10.02 -21.70
N LEU A 181 -5.99 -9.23 -20.67
CA LEU A 181 -5.31 -9.73 -19.46
C LEU A 181 -6.21 -10.57 -18.56
N ARG A 182 -7.52 -10.32 -18.54
CA ARG A 182 -8.50 -11.07 -17.72
C ARG A 182 -9.06 -12.28 -18.44
N ASN A 183 -9.48 -12.11 -19.70
CA ASN A 183 -10.32 -13.08 -20.41
C ASN A 183 -9.63 -13.67 -21.64
N GLY A 184 -8.41 -13.22 -21.99
CA GLY A 184 -7.70 -13.67 -23.20
C GLY A 184 -8.35 -13.22 -24.51
N ILE A 185 -9.25 -12.24 -24.47
CA ILE A 185 -10.00 -11.78 -25.65
C ILE A 185 -9.15 -10.77 -26.42
N LEU A 186 -8.93 -11.02 -27.71
CA LEU A 186 -8.21 -10.13 -28.62
C LEU A 186 -9.17 -9.44 -29.60
N PRO A 187 -8.80 -8.25 -30.13
CA PRO A 187 -9.48 -7.63 -31.26
C PRO A 187 -9.49 -8.56 -32.49
N GLU A 188 -10.53 -8.43 -33.32
CA GLU A 188 -10.67 -9.20 -34.56
C GLU A 188 -9.60 -8.82 -35.59
N ASP A 189 -9.17 -7.56 -35.63
CA ASP A 189 -8.08 -7.13 -36.51
C ASP A 189 -6.73 -7.69 -36.02
N PRO A 190 -6.06 -8.54 -36.82
CA PRO A 190 -4.76 -9.11 -36.47
C PRO A 190 -3.67 -8.06 -36.22
N ALA A 191 -3.75 -6.88 -36.84
CA ALA A 191 -2.77 -5.81 -36.63
C ALA A 191 -2.96 -5.14 -35.26
N GLU A 192 -4.21 -4.89 -34.86
CA GLU A 192 -4.54 -4.36 -33.54
C GLU A 192 -4.26 -5.38 -32.44
N ALA A 193 -4.58 -6.65 -32.65
CA ALA A 193 -4.28 -7.72 -31.71
C ALA A 193 -2.77 -7.80 -31.40
N ARG A 194 -1.91 -7.76 -32.43
CA ARG A 194 -0.45 -7.75 -32.24
C ARG A 194 0.04 -6.52 -31.46
N LYS A 195 -0.48 -5.34 -31.77
CA LYS A 195 -0.15 -4.10 -31.06
C LYS A 195 -0.58 -4.17 -29.59
N LEU A 196 -1.77 -4.71 -29.32
CA LEU A 196 -2.31 -4.88 -27.97
C LEU A 196 -1.43 -5.82 -27.15
N VAL A 197 -1.11 -7.00 -27.68
CA VAL A 197 -0.23 -7.98 -27.03
C VAL A 197 1.12 -7.36 -26.72
N TYR A 198 1.77 -6.71 -27.70
CA TYR A 198 3.07 -6.07 -27.49
C TYR A 198 3.03 -4.99 -26.40
N ARG A 199 1.98 -4.14 -26.39
CA ARG A 199 1.82 -3.09 -25.39
C ARG A 199 1.46 -3.64 -24.01
N SER A 200 0.74 -4.77 -23.95
CA SER A 200 0.24 -5.38 -22.71
C SER A 200 1.36 -5.83 -21.77
N ASN A 201 2.56 -6.11 -22.30
CA ASN A 201 3.74 -6.44 -21.48
C ASN A 201 4.12 -5.36 -20.46
N ARG A 202 3.67 -4.12 -20.67
CA ARG A 202 3.87 -3.00 -19.74
C ARG A 202 2.71 -2.82 -18.76
N PHE A 203 1.76 -3.74 -18.74
CA PHE A 203 0.57 -3.66 -17.91
C PHE A 203 0.39 -4.94 -17.11
N GLN A 204 -0.22 -4.82 -15.94
CA GLN A 204 -0.57 -5.95 -15.09
C GLN A 204 -1.96 -5.73 -14.52
N LEU A 205 -2.78 -6.79 -14.46
CA LEU A 205 -4.09 -6.75 -13.83
C LEU A 205 -3.97 -7.42 -12.45
N ARG A 206 -4.29 -6.69 -11.38
CA ARG A 206 -4.33 -7.21 -10.00
C ARG A 206 -5.65 -6.80 -9.37
N ASP A 207 -6.42 -7.75 -8.85
CA ASP A 207 -7.73 -7.53 -8.22
C ASP A 207 -8.69 -6.66 -9.06
N GLY A 208 -8.74 -6.90 -10.38
CA GLY A 208 -9.57 -6.13 -11.30
C GLY A 208 -9.06 -4.72 -11.64
N ILE A 209 -7.95 -4.30 -11.04
CA ILE A 209 -7.33 -2.99 -11.27
C ILE A 209 -6.15 -3.14 -12.24
N LEU A 210 -6.14 -2.31 -13.29
CA LEU A 210 -5.06 -2.28 -14.27
C LEU A 210 -3.92 -1.37 -13.78
N TYR A 211 -2.71 -1.88 -13.82
CA TYR A 211 -1.48 -1.17 -13.50
C TYR A 211 -0.56 -1.10 -14.71
N LYS A 212 0.32 -0.09 -14.76
CA LYS A 212 1.32 0.12 -15.81
C LYS A 212 2.72 0.21 -15.23
N SER A 213 3.66 -0.50 -15.84
CA SER A 213 5.08 -0.46 -15.49
C SER A 213 5.63 0.95 -15.75
N SER A 214 6.23 1.58 -14.74
CA SER A 214 6.94 2.83 -14.91
C SER A 214 8.45 2.60 -15.05
N PHE A 215 9.18 3.59 -15.56
CA PHE A 215 10.63 3.50 -15.75
C PHE A 215 11.43 3.65 -14.44
N SER A 216 10.83 4.27 -13.41
CA SER A 216 11.54 4.70 -12.18
C SER A 216 10.83 4.36 -10.86
N PHE A 217 9.59 3.85 -10.92
CA PHE A 217 8.73 3.50 -9.78
C PHE A 217 8.13 2.11 -9.97
N PRO A 218 7.73 1.40 -8.88
CA PRO A 218 6.91 0.21 -9.02
C PRO A 218 5.52 0.56 -9.60
N TRP A 219 4.75 -0.46 -9.99
CA TRP A 219 3.57 -0.39 -10.86
C TRP A 219 2.57 0.75 -10.55
N LEU A 220 2.24 1.57 -11.55
CA LEU A 220 1.32 2.72 -11.40
C LEU A 220 -0.12 2.33 -11.73
N ARG A 221 -1.08 2.75 -10.91
CA ARG A 221 -2.50 2.49 -11.16
C ARG A 221 -3.01 3.27 -12.37
N CYS A 222 -3.66 2.58 -13.30
CA CYS A 222 -4.34 3.22 -14.42
C CYS A 222 -5.69 3.78 -13.98
N LEU A 223 -6.00 5.00 -14.39
CA LEU A 223 -7.27 5.66 -14.13
C LEU A 223 -8.15 5.67 -15.39
N THR A 224 -9.46 5.51 -15.19
CA THR A 224 -10.44 5.77 -16.26
C THR A 224 -10.42 7.26 -16.62
N PRO A 225 -10.87 7.65 -17.82
CA PRO A 225 -10.88 9.06 -18.23
C PRO A 225 -11.57 9.98 -17.20
N LEU A 226 -12.71 9.56 -16.65
CA LEU A 226 -13.43 10.30 -15.61
C LEU A 226 -12.62 10.43 -14.31
N LYS A 227 -11.97 9.36 -13.85
CA LYS A 227 -11.15 9.38 -12.62
C LYS A 227 -9.86 10.20 -12.81
N ALA A 228 -9.25 10.12 -13.99
CA ALA A 228 -8.08 10.92 -14.34
C ALA A 228 -8.43 12.42 -14.36
N ASP A 229 -9.57 12.78 -14.94
CA ASP A 229 -10.05 14.15 -14.97
C ASP A 229 -10.39 14.68 -13.57
N TYR A 230 -11.06 13.88 -12.73
CA TYR A 230 -11.30 14.22 -11.33
C TYR A 230 -9.98 14.44 -10.56
N ALA A 231 -9.02 13.52 -10.68
CA ALA A 231 -7.73 13.64 -10.02
C ALA A 231 -6.96 14.89 -10.49
N LEU A 232 -7.02 15.20 -11.79
CA LEU A 232 -6.45 16.45 -12.33
C LEU A 232 -7.10 17.69 -11.71
N ARG A 233 -8.43 17.72 -11.59
CA ARG A 233 -9.15 18.84 -10.96
C ARG A 233 -8.81 18.98 -9.49
N GLU A 234 -8.78 17.89 -8.73
CA GLU A 234 -8.47 17.91 -7.30
C GLU A 234 -7.06 18.46 -7.03
N VAL A 235 -6.07 18.06 -7.83
CA VAL A 235 -4.69 18.59 -7.72
C VAL A 235 -4.62 20.06 -8.17
N HIS A 236 -5.47 20.48 -9.11
CA HIS A 236 -5.53 21.86 -9.60
C HIS A 236 -6.31 22.81 -8.67
N GLU A 237 -7.29 22.31 -7.91
CA GLU A 237 -8.21 23.09 -7.07
C GLU A 237 -7.87 23.06 -5.56
N GLY A 238 -6.82 22.33 -5.15
CA GLY A 238 -6.33 22.28 -3.77
C GLY A 238 -5.85 23.61 -3.17
N VAL A 239 -5.79 23.68 -1.84
CA VAL A 239 -5.55 24.90 -1.04
C VAL A 239 -4.25 25.61 -1.48
N CYS A 240 -4.41 26.89 -1.87
CA CYS A 240 -3.46 27.75 -2.56
C CYS A 240 -3.21 27.34 -4.02
N GLY A 241 -3.99 27.95 -4.92
CA GLY A 241 -3.80 27.91 -6.37
C GLY A 241 -2.39 28.33 -6.77
N ASN A 242 -1.48 27.35 -6.79
CA ASN A 242 -0.15 27.50 -7.35
C ASN A 242 -0.28 27.10 -8.82
N HIS A 243 0.01 28.06 -9.70
CA HIS A 243 0.24 27.86 -11.13
C HIS A 243 1.46 26.95 -11.34
N THR A 244 1.32 25.69 -10.96
CA THR A 244 2.38 24.70 -10.99
C THR A 244 2.36 24.08 -12.38
N GLY A 245 3.43 24.26 -13.16
CA GLY A 245 3.48 23.78 -14.55
C GLY A 245 3.20 22.28 -14.66
N ASP A 246 2.70 21.87 -15.83
CA ASP A 246 2.18 20.52 -16.15
C ASP A 246 3.09 19.36 -15.68
N ARG A 247 4.40 19.58 -15.67
CA ARG A 247 5.39 18.59 -15.23
C ARG A 247 5.31 18.31 -13.73
N THR A 248 5.11 19.30 -12.89
CA THR A 248 4.97 19.10 -11.43
C THR A 248 3.61 18.51 -11.09
N LEU A 249 2.57 18.87 -11.85
CA LEU A 249 1.23 18.30 -11.71
C LEU A 249 1.23 16.79 -12.02
N SER A 250 1.89 16.41 -13.11
CA SER A 250 2.06 15.00 -13.48
C SER A 250 2.84 14.20 -12.45
N TYR A 251 3.88 14.76 -11.81
CA TYR A 251 4.56 14.07 -10.70
C TYR A 251 3.67 13.83 -9.49
N LYS A 252 2.72 14.73 -9.18
CA LYS A 252 1.75 14.52 -8.10
C LYS A 252 0.74 13.41 -8.40
N LEU A 253 0.40 13.21 -9.67
CA LEU A 253 -0.55 12.19 -10.14
C LEU A 253 0.09 10.82 -10.42
N LEU A 254 1.42 10.77 -10.54
CA LEU A 254 2.20 9.54 -10.68
C LEU A 254 2.50 8.88 -9.33
N ARG A 255 1.95 9.42 -8.24
CA ARG A 255 2.11 8.96 -6.87
C ARG A 255 0.89 8.17 -6.44
#